data_AF-A0A0V0Q2R8-F1
#
_entry.id   AF-A0A0V0Q2R8-F1
#
_cell.length_a   1.000
_cell.length_b   1.000
_cell.length_c   1.000
_cell.angle_alpha   90.00
_cell.angle_beta   90.00
_cell.angle_gamma   90.00
#
_symmetry.space_group_name_H-M   'P 1'
#
loop_
_entity.id
_entity.type
_entity.pdbx_description
1 polymer ?
#
loop_
_entity_poly.entity_id
_entity_poly.type
_entity_poly.pdbx_seq_one_letter_code
_entity_poly.pdbx_strand_id
1 'polypeptide(L)'
;VMRAESAGDARATSSAGAMGLMQVMPDTWAGLRIRHALGHDPFEPRDNILAGTAYLREMWDRYGNVAAMLAAYNAGPSRYDEYRLADRPLPAETRAYVASLAPILHGEAPSGTASAAARPLDWREASIFVAREDGASPADPAFQGRAPDDAPSLLPAAPDSLTALQPEGLFVTRNAGGDQP
;
A
#
# COMPACT_ATOMS: atom_id res chain seq x y z
N VAL A 1 -2.28 6.12 6.02
CA VAL A 1 -3.29 6.09 7.09
C VAL A 1 -3.58 4.66 7.52
N MET A 2 -4.40 3.85 6.83
CA MET A 2 -4.78 2.48 7.26
C MET A 2 -3.64 1.64 7.86
N ARG A 3 -2.50 1.54 7.17
CA ARG A 3 -1.33 0.78 7.67
C ARG A 3 -0.83 1.29 9.04
N ALA A 4 -0.84 2.61 9.25
CA ALA A 4 -0.45 3.22 10.53
C ALA A 4 -1.51 3.04 11.61
N GLU A 5 -2.79 2.90 11.24
CA GLU A 5 -3.90 2.74 12.17
C GLU A 5 -4.00 1.32 12.74
N SER A 6 -3.97 0.32 11.87
CA SER A 6 -4.29 -1.08 12.24
C SER A 6 -3.28 -2.12 11.79
N ALA A 7 -2.24 -1.71 11.04
CA ALA A 7 -1.37 -2.63 10.30
C ALA A 7 -2.14 -3.62 9.37
N GLY A 8 -3.40 -3.31 9.02
CA GLY A 8 -4.25 -4.18 8.20
C GLY A 8 -5.14 -5.15 9.01
N ASP A 9 -5.17 -5.05 10.33
CA ASP A 9 -6.07 -5.84 11.17
C ASP A 9 -7.49 -5.23 11.19
N ALA A 10 -8.44 -5.91 10.53
CA ALA A 10 -9.83 -5.46 10.46
C ALA A 10 -10.58 -5.53 11.80
N ARG A 11 -10.06 -6.27 12.78
CA ARG A 11 -10.64 -6.40 14.13
C ARG A 11 -9.89 -5.58 15.18
N ALA A 12 -8.93 -4.77 14.76
CA ALA A 12 -8.15 -3.92 15.66
C ALA A 12 -9.07 -3.04 16.52
N THR A 13 -8.82 -3.05 17.84
CA THR A 13 -9.47 -2.16 18.79
C THR A 13 -8.40 -1.51 19.66
N SER A 14 -8.32 -0.18 19.67
CA SER A 14 -7.36 0.53 20.53
C SER A 14 -7.82 0.54 22.00
N SER A 15 -6.91 0.87 22.92
CA SER A 15 -7.25 1.07 24.34
C SER A 15 -8.28 2.19 24.58
N ALA A 16 -8.34 3.17 23.67
CA ALA A 16 -9.34 4.24 23.68
C ALA A 16 -10.66 3.83 23.00
N GLY A 17 -10.73 2.63 22.42
CA GLY A 17 -11.93 2.09 21.76
C GLY A 17 -12.07 2.44 20.28
N ALA A 18 -11.00 2.88 19.61
CA ALA A 18 -11.00 3.08 18.16
C ALA A 18 -11.14 1.73 17.44
N MET A 19 -11.91 1.66 16.35
CA MET A 19 -12.37 0.39 15.77
C MET A 19 -11.96 0.20 14.30
N GLY A 20 -11.54 -1.02 13.98
CA GLY A 20 -11.35 -1.52 12.61
C GLY A 20 -10.13 -0.98 11.89
N LEU A 21 -10.08 -1.20 10.57
CA LEU A 21 -8.93 -0.91 9.71
C LEU A 21 -8.44 0.55 9.77
N MET A 22 -9.37 1.48 9.91
CA MET A 22 -9.14 2.92 9.92
C MET A 22 -9.18 3.51 11.33
N GLN A 23 -9.37 2.67 12.37
CA GLN A 23 -9.43 3.08 13.78
C GLN A 23 -10.40 4.25 14.00
N VAL A 24 -11.65 4.11 13.54
CA VAL A 24 -12.68 5.13 13.72
C VAL A 24 -13.21 5.06 15.16
N MET A 25 -13.28 6.20 15.85
CA MET A 25 -13.85 6.29 17.20
C MET A 25 -15.36 6.00 17.19
N PRO A 26 -15.93 5.40 18.26
CA PRO A 26 -17.34 5.01 18.30
C PRO A 26 -18.32 6.16 18.03
N ASP A 27 -18.09 7.34 18.61
CA ASP A 27 -18.95 8.51 18.41
C ASP A 27 -18.86 9.03 16.96
N THR A 28 -17.66 9.02 16.39
CA THR A 28 -17.42 9.40 14.99
C THR A 28 -18.11 8.41 14.04
N TRP A 29 -18.00 7.11 14.30
CA TRP A 29 -18.68 6.05 13.54
C TRP A 29 -20.20 6.22 13.56
N ALA A 30 -20.78 6.51 14.73
CA ALA A 30 -22.23 6.70 14.87
C ALA A 30 -22.76 7.81 13.95
N GLY A 31 -22.02 8.91 13.81
CA GLY A 31 -22.36 9.99 12.88
C GLY A 31 -22.16 9.59 11.41
N LEU A 32 -21.00 9.02 11.09
CA LEU A 32 -20.63 8.67 9.70
C LEU A 32 -21.55 7.60 9.11
N ARG A 33 -21.89 6.57 9.88
CA ARG A 33 -22.75 5.48 9.38
C ARG A 33 -24.12 5.97 8.96
N ILE A 34 -24.68 6.97 9.66
CA ILE A 34 -25.97 7.55 9.32
C ILE A 34 -25.83 8.41 8.06
N ARG A 35 -24.82 9.29 8.00
CA ARG A 35 -24.59 10.19 6.86
C ARG A 35 -24.30 9.45 5.55
N HIS A 36 -23.61 8.32 5.63
CA HIS A 36 -23.16 7.55 4.47
C HIS A 36 -23.92 6.24 4.25
N ALA A 37 -25.03 6.02 4.96
CA ALA A 37 -25.84 4.81 4.87
C ALA A 37 -25.02 3.51 5.00
N LEU A 38 -24.11 3.48 5.97
CA LEU A 38 -23.26 2.32 6.26
C LEU A 38 -23.97 1.33 7.19
N GLY A 39 -23.46 0.10 7.24
CA GLY A 39 -23.92 -0.94 8.13
C GLY A 39 -23.76 -0.62 9.62
N HIS A 40 -24.14 -1.58 10.45
CA HIS A 40 -24.07 -1.45 11.90
C HIS A 40 -22.71 -1.87 12.47
N ASP A 41 -21.97 -2.72 11.77
CA ASP A 41 -20.71 -3.29 12.22
C ASP A 41 -19.51 -2.40 11.83
N PRO A 42 -18.84 -1.71 12.78
CA PRO A 42 -17.66 -0.91 12.50
C PRO A 42 -16.43 -1.74 12.13
N PHE A 43 -16.45 -3.06 12.30
CA PHE A 43 -15.37 -3.97 11.91
C PHE A 43 -15.56 -4.56 10.51
N GLU A 44 -16.68 -4.26 9.83
CA GLU A 44 -16.82 -4.60 8.42
C GLU A 44 -15.78 -3.77 7.61
N PRO A 45 -14.86 -4.41 6.87
CA PRO A 45 -13.76 -3.71 6.18
C PRO A 45 -14.18 -2.61 5.22
N ARG A 46 -15.13 -2.88 4.32
CA ARG A 46 -15.65 -1.92 3.33
C ARG A 46 -16.23 -0.70 4.04
N ASP A 47 -17.10 -0.91 5.01
CA ASP A 47 -17.80 0.21 5.66
C ASP A 47 -16.86 1.01 6.57
N ASN A 48 -15.93 0.36 7.26
CA ASN A 48 -14.90 1.02 8.04
C ASN A 48 -13.96 1.88 7.18
N ILE A 49 -13.56 1.37 6.00
CA ILE A 49 -12.79 2.12 5.02
C ILE A 49 -13.57 3.33 4.51
N LEU A 50 -14.83 3.14 4.11
CA LEU A 50 -15.69 4.24 3.65
C LEU A 50 -15.86 5.32 4.73
N ALA A 51 -16.13 4.92 5.97
CA ALA A 51 -16.23 5.84 7.10
C ALA A 51 -14.89 6.60 7.33
N GLY A 52 -13.78 5.88 7.45
CA GLY A 52 -12.48 6.49 7.72
C GLY A 52 -12.03 7.44 6.60
N THR A 53 -12.25 7.08 5.34
CA THR A 53 -11.92 7.94 4.19
C THR A 53 -12.84 9.15 4.08
N ALA A 54 -14.14 9.00 4.34
CA ALA A 54 -15.05 10.14 4.44
C ALA A 54 -14.64 11.09 5.57
N TYR A 55 -14.22 10.55 6.72
CA TYR A 55 -13.76 11.38 7.83
C TYR A 55 -12.45 12.11 7.53
N LEU A 56 -11.48 11.46 6.87
CA LEU A 56 -10.29 12.14 6.36
C LEU A 56 -10.66 13.28 5.40
N ARG A 57 -11.64 13.06 4.53
CA ARG A 57 -12.13 14.09 3.62
C ARG A 57 -12.75 15.26 4.38
N GLU A 58 -13.57 15.01 5.40
CA GLU A 58 -14.12 16.06 6.28
C GLU A 58 -13.01 16.88 6.95
N MET A 59 -11.94 16.23 7.41
CA MET A 59 -10.78 16.93 8.00
C MET A 59 -10.02 17.76 6.96
N TRP A 60 -9.88 17.26 5.73
CA TRP A 60 -9.26 18.01 4.65
C TRP A 60 -10.08 19.27 4.32
N ASP A 61 -11.39 19.12 4.14
CA ASP A 61 -12.28 20.24 3.81
C ASP A 61 -12.30 21.30 4.93
N ARG A 62 -12.16 20.88 6.19
CA ARG A 62 -12.13 21.80 7.35
C ARG A 62 -10.80 22.56 7.49
N TYR A 63 -9.66 21.90 7.24
CA TYR A 63 -8.35 22.46 7.61
C TYR A 63 -7.44 22.79 6.43
N GLY A 64 -7.73 22.28 5.23
CA GLY A 64 -7.07 22.67 3.97
C GLY A 64 -5.59 22.29 3.84
N ASN A 65 -5.02 21.52 4.77
CA ASN A 65 -3.64 21.06 4.68
C ASN A 65 -3.46 19.67 5.30
N VAL A 66 -2.49 18.91 4.80
CA VAL A 66 -2.26 17.50 5.15
C VAL A 66 -1.93 17.34 6.64
N ALA A 67 -1.04 18.17 7.18
CA ALA A 67 -0.61 18.06 8.57
C ALA A 67 -1.77 18.28 9.54
N ALA A 68 -2.60 19.31 9.30
CA ALA A 68 -3.79 19.59 10.09
C ALA A 68 -4.85 18.50 9.97
N MET A 69 -5.10 18.02 8.74
CA MET A 69 -6.02 16.91 8.49
C MET A 69 -5.62 15.67 9.30
N LEU A 70 -4.34 15.26 9.23
CA LEU A 70 -3.83 14.10 9.97
C LEU A 70 -3.88 14.32 11.49
N ALA A 71 -3.52 15.51 11.96
CA ALA A 71 -3.55 15.84 13.39
C ALA A 71 -4.98 15.80 13.94
N ALA A 72 -5.94 16.37 13.23
CA ALA A 72 -7.35 16.37 13.63
C ALA A 72 -7.99 14.97 13.51
N TYR A 73 -7.59 14.17 12.52
CA TYR A 73 -8.04 12.78 12.40
C TYR A 73 -7.63 11.96 13.63
N ASN A 74 -6.35 12.02 14.02
CA ASN A 74 -5.80 11.23 15.12
C ASN A 74 -6.20 11.79 16.50
N ALA A 75 -6.10 13.10 16.71
CA ALA A 75 -6.31 13.71 18.02
C ALA A 75 -7.77 14.13 18.27
N GLY A 76 -8.60 14.16 17.23
CA GLY A 76 -9.93 14.73 17.21
C GLY A 76 -9.94 16.22 16.81
N PRO A 77 -10.94 16.70 16.05
CA PRO A 77 -10.99 18.07 15.55
C PRO A 77 -11.09 19.10 16.68
N SER A 78 -11.87 18.83 17.74
CA SER A 78 -11.98 19.75 18.88
C SER A 78 -10.62 20.00 19.56
N ARG A 79 -9.81 18.94 19.72
CA ARG A 79 -8.47 19.07 20.29
C ARG A 79 -7.53 19.82 19.37
N TYR A 80 -7.63 19.61 18.06
CA TYR A 80 -6.82 20.34 17.09
C TYR A 80 -7.21 21.84 17.02
N ASP A 81 -8.50 22.15 17.17
CA ASP A 81 -8.98 23.54 17.26
C ASP A 81 -8.48 24.21 18.54
N GLU A 82 -8.54 23.53 19.69
CA GLU A 82 -7.95 24.01 20.95
C GLU A 82 -6.45 24.30 20.80
N TYR A 83 -5.70 23.40 20.13
CA TYR A 83 -4.29 23.63 19.82
C TYR A 83 -4.08 24.91 19.00
N ARG A 84 -4.92 25.15 17.98
CA ARG A 84 -4.82 26.36 17.15
C ARG A 84 -5.18 27.65 17.90
N LEU A 85 -6.10 27.59 18.85
CA LEU A 85 -6.68 28.76 19.51
C LEU A 85 -6.01 29.12 20.83
N ALA A 86 -5.64 28.10 21.62
CA ALA A 86 -5.19 28.24 23.00
C ALA A 86 -3.73 27.82 23.22
N ASP A 87 -3.00 27.56 22.13
CA ASP A 87 -1.58 27.13 22.14
C ASP A 87 -1.33 25.90 23.02
N ARG A 88 -2.36 25.07 23.20
CA ARG A 88 -2.27 23.83 23.98
C ARG A 88 -1.55 22.77 23.15
N PRO A 89 -0.43 22.19 23.62
CA PRO A 89 0.35 21.27 22.80
C PRO A 89 -0.43 20.00 22.44
N LEU A 90 -0.28 19.56 21.19
CA LEU A 90 -0.79 18.26 20.74
C LEU A 90 -0.06 17.10 21.46
N PRO A 91 -0.74 15.97 21.69
CA PRO A 91 -0.12 14.75 22.22
C PRO A 91 1.14 14.38 21.43
N ALA A 92 2.14 13.85 22.13
CA ALA A 92 3.40 13.41 21.49
C ALA A 92 3.14 12.36 20.39
N GLU A 93 2.20 11.45 20.64
CA GLU A 93 1.74 10.45 19.67
C GLU A 93 1.19 11.08 18.40
N THR A 94 0.29 12.08 18.51
CA THR A 94 -0.24 12.81 17.35
C THR A 94 0.85 13.49 16.55
N ARG A 95 1.83 14.12 17.21
CA ARG A 95 2.96 14.76 16.52
C ARG A 95 3.80 13.73 15.76
N ALA A 96 4.08 12.58 16.37
CA ALA A 96 4.78 11.48 15.71
C ALA A 96 3.98 10.91 14.53
N TYR A 97 2.66 10.76 14.69
CA TYR A 97 1.75 10.31 13.64
C TYR A 97 1.81 11.22 12.40
N VAL A 98 1.67 12.54 12.60
CA VAL A 98 1.79 13.53 11.53
C VAL A 98 3.16 13.50 10.86
N ALA A 99 4.24 13.45 11.65
CA ALA A 99 5.60 13.39 11.14
C ALA A 99 5.86 12.13 10.28
N SER A 100 5.22 11.01 10.62
CA SER A 100 5.37 9.75 9.88
C SER A 100 4.60 9.72 8.55
N LEU A 101 3.43 10.37 8.49
CA LEU A 101 2.51 10.25 7.36
C LEU A 101 2.52 11.45 6.41
N ALA A 102 2.81 12.66 6.90
CA ALA A 102 2.77 13.86 6.06
C ALA A 102 3.73 13.77 4.85
N PRO A 103 5.00 13.34 4.99
CA PRO A 103 5.91 13.23 3.83
C PRO A 103 5.36 12.27 2.77
N ILE A 104 4.89 11.10 3.20
CA ILE A 104 4.34 10.05 2.32
C ILE A 104 3.17 10.60 1.49
N LEU A 105 2.30 11.41 2.10
CA LEU A 105 1.13 12.00 1.41
C LEU A 105 1.48 13.20 0.54
N HIS A 106 2.57 13.91 0.82
CA HIS A 106 3.10 14.95 -0.06
C HIS A 106 3.82 14.38 -1.29
N GLY A 107 3.96 13.05 -1.41
CA GLY A 107 4.75 12.42 -2.46
C GLY A 107 6.26 12.46 -2.20
N GLU A 108 6.66 12.97 -1.03
CA GLU A 108 8.00 12.80 -0.53
C GLU A 108 8.10 11.36 -0.02
N ALA A 109 8.63 10.47 -0.86
CA ALA A 109 9.03 9.16 -0.39
C ALA A 109 9.81 9.37 0.92
N PRO A 110 9.60 8.55 1.97
CA PRO A 110 10.46 8.63 3.12
C PRO A 110 11.86 8.45 2.54
N SER A 111 12.65 9.53 2.61
CA SER A 111 14.09 9.41 2.67
C SER A 111 14.26 8.52 3.89
N GLY A 112 14.23 7.20 3.67
CA GLY A 112 14.75 6.27 4.61
C GLY A 112 16.05 6.92 5.03
N THR A 113 16.32 6.92 6.31
CA THR A 113 17.69 6.73 6.69
C THR A 113 18.17 5.54 5.87
N ALA A 114 18.74 5.86 4.70
CA ALA A 114 19.67 5.02 4.03
C ALA A 114 20.63 4.76 5.17
N SER A 115 20.51 3.58 5.76
CA SER A 115 21.62 2.96 6.42
C SER A 115 22.75 3.21 5.44
N ALA A 116 23.69 4.05 5.84
CA ALA A 116 24.97 4.13 5.19
C ALA A 116 25.64 2.77 5.46
N ALA A 117 25.09 1.71 4.86
CA ALA A 117 25.87 0.60 4.41
C ALA A 117 26.87 1.24 3.46
N ALA A 118 28.06 1.46 4.00
CA ALA A 118 29.20 1.97 3.29
C ALA A 118 29.22 1.32 1.91
N ARG A 119 29.15 2.15 0.87
CA ARG A 119 29.42 1.69 -0.49
C ARG A 119 30.81 1.04 -0.45
N PRO A 120 30.98 -0.26 -0.78
CA PRO A 120 32.31 -0.69 -1.20
C PRO A 120 32.64 0.14 -2.45
N LEU A 121 33.77 0.83 -2.42
CA LEU A 121 34.16 1.79 -3.44
C LEU A 121 34.70 1.14 -4.72
N ASP A 122 34.66 -0.19 -4.84
CA ASP A 122 35.18 -0.86 -6.04
C ASP A 122 34.35 -2.08 -6.43
N TRP A 123 33.87 -2.08 -7.67
CA TRP A 123 33.23 -3.24 -8.30
C TRP A 123 34.26 -4.27 -8.79
N ARG A 124 35.56 -3.93 -8.77
CA ARG A 124 36.67 -4.84 -9.06
C ARG A 124 37.02 -5.79 -7.90
N GLU A 125 36.47 -5.58 -6.70
CA GLU A 125 36.70 -6.44 -5.53
C GLU A 125 35.56 -7.44 -5.27
N ALA A 126 34.50 -7.46 -6.09
CA ALA A 126 33.48 -8.49 -5.98
C ALA A 126 33.96 -9.77 -6.67
N SER A 127 34.29 -10.81 -5.88
CA SER A 127 34.58 -12.16 -6.38
C SER A 127 33.38 -12.72 -7.16
N ILE A 128 33.51 -12.87 -8.48
CA ILE A 128 32.44 -13.37 -9.37
C ILE A 128 32.33 -14.91 -9.39
N PHE A 129 33.17 -15.64 -8.65
CA PHE A 129 33.12 -17.11 -8.65
C PHE A 129 33.02 -17.70 -7.24
N VAL A 130 32.03 -18.56 -7.02
CA VAL A 130 32.10 -19.60 -6.00
C VAL A 130 33.03 -20.68 -6.54
N ALA A 131 34.28 -20.70 -6.08
CA ALA A 131 35.20 -21.79 -6.36
C ALA A 131 34.76 -23.03 -5.58
N ARG A 132 34.39 -24.10 -6.30
CA ARG A 132 34.34 -25.44 -5.72
C ARG A 132 35.76 -25.99 -5.77
N GLU A 133 36.33 -26.25 -4.60
CA GLU A 133 37.64 -26.86 -4.45
C GLU A 133 37.57 -28.34 -4.85
N ASP A 134 38.27 -28.70 -5.93
CA ASP A 134 38.83 -30.04 -6.11
C ASP A 134 40.24 -29.86 -6.70
N GLY A 135 41.22 -30.45 -6.01
CA GLY A 135 42.63 -30.12 -6.14
C GLY A 135 43.38 -30.77 -7.31
N ALA A 136 44.58 -30.21 -7.50
CA ALA A 136 45.79 -30.76 -8.11
C ALA A 136 45.94 -30.76 -9.66
N SER A 137 46.93 -29.95 -10.07
CA SER A 137 47.59 -29.77 -11.38
C SER A 137 48.71 -30.83 -11.61
N PRO A 138 49.58 -30.81 -12.66
CA PRO A 138 49.52 -30.31 -14.06
C PRO A 138 49.95 -31.38 -15.10
N ALA A 139 49.66 -31.18 -16.40
CA ALA A 139 50.58 -31.51 -17.52
C ALA A 139 50.09 -30.95 -18.87
N ASP A 140 50.96 -30.20 -19.55
CA ASP A 140 50.94 -29.88 -21.00
C ASP A 140 51.96 -30.82 -21.70
N PRO A 141 51.93 -31.12 -23.02
CA PRO A 141 51.83 -30.09 -24.07
C PRO A 141 51.05 -30.44 -25.36
N ALA A 142 50.66 -29.35 -26.05
CA ALA A 142 50.69 -29.10 -27.50
C ALA A 142 49.88 -30.00 -28.46
N PHE A 143 48.88 -29.40 -29.11
CA PHE A 143 48.70 -29.52 -30.56
C PHE A 143 48.11 -28.23 -31.15
N GLN A 144 48.78 -27.72 -32.19
CA GLN A 144 48.38 -26.57 -33.00
C GLN A 144 47.20 -26.93 -33.91
N GLY A 145 46.27 -26.00 -34.11
CA GLY A 145 45.46 -25.98 -35.32
C GLY A 145 44.00 -25.55 -35.17
N ARG A 146 43.77 -24.26 -35.45
CA ARG A 146 42.61 -23.74 -36.20
C ARG A 146 41.27 -23.54 -35.46
N ALA A 147 40.81 -22.30 -35.50
CA ALA A 147 39.42 -21.87 -35.37
C ALA A 147 39.11 -20.92 -36.55
N PRO A 148 37.86 -20.49 -36.79
CA PRO A 148 36.56 -21.06 -36.40
C PRO A 148 35.62 -21.21 -37.62
N ASP A 149 34.52 -21.95 -37.49
CA ASP A 149 33.18 -21.36 -37.71
C ASP A 149 32.05 -22.30 -37.25
N ASP A 150 31.23 -21.69 -36.40
CA ASP A 150 29.83 -21.88 -36.03
C ASP A 150 29.24 -23.22 -35.58
N ALA A 151 28.57 -23.07 -34.44
CA ALA A 151 28.04 -24.05 -33.51
C ALA A 151 26.68 -24.65 -33.95
N PRO A 152 26.25 -25.75 -33.30
CA PRO A 152 25.32 -26.72 -33.87
C PRO A 152 23.96 -26.79 -33.14
N SER A 153 23.13 -27.72 -33.66
CA SER A 153 22.13 -28.54 -32.93
C SER A 153 20.77 -27.90 -32.59
N LEU A 154 19.64 -28.59 -32.37
CA LEU A 154 19.04 -29.91 -32.68
C LEU A 154 17.57 -29.75 -32.19
N LEU A 155 16.59 -30.41 -32.83
CA LEU A 155 15.13 -30.47 -32.51
C LEU A 155 14.82 -31.15 -31.13
N PRO A 156 13.55 -31.48 -30.70
CA PRO A 156 12.16 -31.13 -31.10
C PRO A 156 11.17 -30.83 -29.90
N ALA A 157 9.90 -30.50 -30.20
CA ALA A 157 8.63 -31.06 -29.63
C ALA A 157 7.47 -30.04 -29.43
N ALA A 158 6.35 -30.25 -30.13
CA ALA A 158 5.00 -29.66 -29.90
C ALA A 158 4.21 -30.53 -28.87
N PRO A 159 2.92 -30.28 -28.43
CA PRO A 159 1.71 -29.81 -29.17
C PRO A 159 0.90 -28.69 -28.42
N ASP A 160 0.17 -27.78 -29.07
CA ASP A 160 -1.17 -27.80 -29.72
C ASP A 160 -2.42 -27.76 -28.80
N SER A 161 -3.43 -26.99 -29.23
CA SER A 161 -4.88 -26.97 -28.85
C SER A 161 -5.29 -26.15 -27.60
N LEU A 162 -6.41 -25.41 -27.48
CA LEU A 162 -7.74 -25.32 -28.13
C LEU A 162 -8.50 -24.16 -27.39
N THR A 163 -9.07 -23.12 -28.00
CA THR A 163 -10.51 -22.97 -28.35
C THR A 163 -10.94 -21.52 -28.09
N ALA A 164 -11.47 -20.85 -29.11
CA ALA A 164 -12.23 -19.61 -29.02
C ALA A 164 -13.72 -19.94 -28.78
N LEU A 165 -14.40 -19.19 -27.90
CA LEU A 165 -15.86 -19.08 -27.84
C LEU A 165 -16.26 -17.67 -27.37
N GLN A 166 -17.29 -17.13 -28.03
CA GLN A 166 -17.70 -15.72 -28.10
C GLN A 166 -18.58 -15.26 -26.91
N PRO A 167 -18.75 -13.95 -26.68
CA PRO A 167 -19.79 -13.42 -25.78
C PRO A 167 -21.10 -13.14 -26.54
N GLU A 168 -22.16 -13.88 -26.20
CA GLU A 168 -23.56 -13.57 -26.57
C GLU A 168 -24.15 -12.59 -25.53
N GLY A 169 -24.66 -11.46 -26.02
CA GLY A 169 -25.38 -10.48 -25.22
C GLY A 169 -26.89 -10.79 -25.15
N LEU A 170 -27.53 -10.47 -24.02
CA LEU A 170 -28.99 -10.43 -23.95
C LEU A 170 -29.43 -9.37 -22.91
N PHE A 171 -29.58 -8.12 -23.34
CA PHE A 171 -30.22 -7.05 -22.57
C PHE A 171 -31.74 -7.18 -22.70
N VAL A 172 -32.47 -7.10 -21.58
CA VAL A 172 -33.93 -6.98 -21.55
C VAL A 172 -34.31 -5.55 -21.18
N THR A 173 -34.95 -4.85 -22.13
CA THR A 173 -35.66 -3.60 -21.90
C THR A 173 -37.08 -3.91 -21.42
N ARG A 174 -37.54 -3.31 -20.32
CA ARG A 174 -38.98 -3.26 -19.98
C ARG A 174 -39.53 -1.88 -20.33
N ASN A 175 -40.55 -1.93 -21.17
CA ASN A 175 -41.24 -0.83 -21.80
C ASN A 175 -42.22 -0.14 -20.83
N ALA A 176 -42.39 1.16 -21.02
CA ALA A 176 -43.35 2.01 -20.33
C ALA A 176 -44.76 1.90 -20.95
N GLY A 177 -45.78 2.09 -20.11
CA GLY A 177 -47.21 2.17 -20.43
C GLY A 177 -47.97 1.71 -19.18
N GLY A 178 -48.66 2.54 -18.41
CA GLY A 178 -49.59 3.59 -18.79
C GLY A 178 -51.00 2.99 -18.79
N ASP A 179 -51.72 3.06 -17.66
CA ASP A 179 -53.12 3.54 -17.58
C ASP A 179 -53.64 3.56 -16.13
N GLN A 180 -54.37 4.63 -15.79
CA GLN A 180 -55.25 4.74 -14.62
C GLN A 180 -56.66 4.27 -15.02
N PRO A 181 -57.51 3.95 -14.03
CA PRO A 181 -58.61 4.89 -13.78
C PRO A 181 -58.73 5.35 -12.32
#